data_AF-L0PA08-F1
#
_entry.id   AF-L0PA08-F1
#
_cell.length_a   1.000
_cell.length_b   1.000
_cell.length_c   1.000
_cell.angle_alpha   90.00
_cell.angle_beta   90.00
_cell.angle_gamma   90.00
#
_symmetry.space_group_name_H-M   'P 1'
#
loop_
_entity.id
_entity.type
_entity.pdbx_description
1 polymer ?
#
loop_
_entity_poly.entity_id
_entity_poly.type
_entity_poly.pdbx_seq_one_letter_code
_entity_poly.pdbx_strand_id
1 'polypeptide(L)'
;MHPKPSSESLLVLHNIGLQITLHYFLLPSRTRFIPLSDILDVVIHEGFIGLEVRYYLALIIRNEDTLQVIFENLLPRRKFLEIVYKEIRTIFIEK
;
A
#
# COMPACT_ATOMS: atom_id res chain seq x y z
N MET A 1 -2.68 6.89 -21.16
CA MET A 1 -1.93 5.87 -20.39
C MET A 1 -1.02 6.59 -19.41
N HIS A 2 -1.15 6.31 -18.12
CA HIS A 2 -0.12 6.73 -17.17
C HIS A 2 1.12 5.84 -17.34
N PRO A 3 2.34 6.39 -17.25
CA PRO A 3 3.56 5.60 -17.31
C PRO A 3 3.54 4.55 -16.19
N LYS A 4 3.94 3.32 -16.50
CA LYS A 4 4.07 2.26 -15.49
C LYS A 4 5.33 2.52 -14.64
N PRO A 5 5.26 2.50 -13.31
CA PRO A 5 6.45 2.63 -12.48
C PRO A 5 7.40 1.44 -12.66
N SER A 6 8.70 1.69 -12.56
CA SER A 6 9.75 0.66 -12.59
C SER A 6 9.89 -0.06 -11.26
N SER A 7 9.58 0.63 -10.15
CA SER A 7 9.52 0.04 -8.81
C SER A 7 8.57 0.82 -7.91
N GLU A 8 8.12 0.16 -6.84
CA GLU A 8 7.26 0.73 -5.81
C GLU A 8 7.90 0.44 -4.46
N SER A 9 7.84 1.40 -3.54
CA SER A 9 8.36 1.24 -2.18
C SER A 9 7.39 1.79 -1.16
N LEU A 10 7.35 1.14 0.00
CA LEU A 10 6.61 1.58 1.18
C LEU A 10 7.61 1.89 2.28
N LEU A 11 7.54 3.11 2.83
CA LEU A 11 8.27 3.50 4.02
C LEU A 11 7.30 3.59 5.19
N VAL A 12 7.61 2.88 6.26
CA VAL A 12 6.83 2.86 7.50
C VAL A 12 7.57 3.72 8.53
N LEU A 13 6.89 4.76 9.03
CA LEU A 13 7.43 5.66 10.05
C LEU A 13 6.63 5.47 11.34
N HIS A 14 7.26 4.88 12.36
CA HIS A 14 6.64 4.61 13.65
C HIS A 14 6.09 5.89 14.28
N ASN A 15 4.85 5.84 14.80
CA ASN A 15 4.10 6.97 15.37
C ASN A 15 3.92 8.20 14.47
N ILE A 16 4.17 8.07 13.16
CA ILE A 16 4.09 9.18 12.19
C ILE A 16 3.13 8.83 11.06
N GLY A 17 3.35 7.72 10.35
CA GLY A 17 2.51 7.33 9.22
C GLY A 17 3.23 6.46 8.19
N LEU A 18 2.65 6.42 6.98
CA LEU A 18 3.12 5.61 5.86
C LEU A 18 3.42 6.50 4.66
N GLN A 19 4.51 6.21 3.94
CA GLN A 19 4.78 6.84 2.65
C GLN A 19 4.86 5.79 1.54
N ILE A 20 4.08 6.00 0.49
CA ILE A 20 4.11 5.21 -0.75
C ILE A 20 4.90 6.01 -1.77
N THR A 21 5.88 5.38 -2.41
CA THR A 21 6.67 5.98 -3.49
C THR A 21 6.62 5.12 -4.74
N LEU A 22 6.26 5.75 -5.87
CA LEU A 22 6.35 5.18 -7.21
C LEU A 22 7.58 5.74 -7.90
N HIS A 23 8.48 4.87 -8.35
CA HIS A 23 9.69 5.24 -9.08
C HIS A 23 9.51 5.00 -10.57
N TYR A 24 9.97 5.94 -11.38
CA TYR A 24 9.91 5.85 -12.84
C TYR A 24 11.33 5.96 -13.41
N PHE A 25 11.58 5.30 -14.54
CA PHE A 25 12.92 5.27 -15.13
C PHE A 25 13.37 6.64 -15.68
N LEU A 26 12.45 7.41 -16.28
CA LEU A 26 12.74 8.68 -16.94
C LEU A 26 11.94 9.87 -16.37
N LEU A 27 11.10 9.63 -15.36
CA LEU A 27 10.22 10.65 -14.79
C LEU A 27 10.49 10.81 -13.29
N PRO A 28 10.18 11.98 -12.70
CA PRO A 28 10.26 12.15 -11.26
C PRO A 28 9.40 11.12 -10.52
N SER A 29 9.92 10.60 -9.42
CA SER A 29 9.16 9.73 -8.53
C SER A 29 7.93 10.45 -7.96
N ARG A 30 6.85 9.71 -7.75
CA ARG A 30 5.65 10.23 -7.08
C ARG A 30 5.58 9.67 -5.68
N THR A 31 5.37 10.54 -4.70
CA THR A 31 5.23 10.16 -3.29
C THR A 31 3.85 10.54 -2.78
N ARG A 32 3.29 9.71 -1.89
CA ARG A 32 2.10 10.01 -1.10
C ARG A 32 2.38 9.62 0.34
N PHE A 33 2.29 10.59 1.24
CA PHE A 33 2.35 10.35 2.68
C PHE A 33 0.92 10.30 3.24
N ILE A 34 0.66 9.33 4.11
CA ILE A 34 -0.60 9.13 4.81
C ILE A 34 -0.29 9.20 6.32
N PRO A 35 -0.78 10.24 7.03
CA PRO A 35 -0.61 10.36 8.48
C PRO A 35 -1.23 9.17 9.22
N LEU A 36 -0.59 8.73 10.31
CA LEU A 36 -1.10 7.62 11.11
C LEU A 36 -2.52 7.87 11.65
N SER A 37 -2.84 9.13 12.01
CA SER A 37 -4.17 9.55 12.49
C SER A 37 -5.30 9.29 11.49
N ASP A 38 -4.96 9.22 10.21
CA ASP A 38 -5.91 9.10 9.12
C ASP A 38 -6.05 7.64 8.67
N ILE A 39 -5.14 6.75 9.08
CA ILE A 39 -5.24 5.32 8.74
C ILE A 39 -6.16 4.63 9.73
N LEU A 40 -7.28 4.09 9.22
CA LEU A 40 -8.26 3.36 10.02
C LEU A 40 -7.88 1.89 10.16
N ASP A 41 -7.43 1.26 9.09
CA ASP A 41 -6.91 -0.10 9.09
C ASP A 41 -6.05 -0.35 7.85
N VAL A 42 -5.29 -1.45 7.88
CA VAL A 42 -4.64 -2.04 6.72
C VAL A 42 -5.29 -3.40 6.46
N VAL A 43 -5.57 -3.74 5.21
CA VAL A 43 -6.25 -4.98 4.83
C VAL A 43 -5.54 -5.67 3.68
N ILE A 44 -5.51 -7.00 3.70
CA ILE A 44 -5.24 -7.79 2.50
C ILE A 44 -6.60 -8.22 1.95
N HIS A 45 -6.90 -7.83 0.72
CA HIS A 45 -8.15 -8.17 0.05
C HIS A 45 -7.89 -9.06 -1.17
N GLU A 46 -8.88 -9.87 -1.53
CA GLU A 46 -8.88 -10.67 -2.74
C GLU A 46 -9.70 -9.99 -3.84
N GLY A 47 -9.13 -9.90 -5.04
CA GLY A 47 -9.78 -9.43 -6.24
C GLY A 47 -9.82 -10.54 -7.28
N PHE A 48 -10.95 -10.68 -7.95
CA PHE A 48 -11.14 -11.69 -9.00
C PHE A 48 -10.94 -11.05 -10.37
N ILE A 49 -10.03 -11.61 -11.18
CA ILE A 49 -9.88 -11.27 -12.59
C ILE A 49 -10.29 -12.51 -13.39
N GLY A 50 -11.56 -12.56 -13.80
CA GLY A 50 -12.15 -13.80 -14.31
C GLY A 50 -12.17 -14.87 -13.21
N LEU A 51 -11.45 -15.97 -13.43
CA LEU A 51 -11.27 -17.05 -12.44
C LEU A 51 -9.96 -16.93 -11.64
N GLU A 52 -9.11 -15.95 -11.95
CA GLU A 52 -7.86 -15.72 -11.24
C GLU A 52 -8.11 -14.95 -9.95
N VAL A 53 -7.66 -15.48 -8.81
CA VAL A 53 -7.67 -14.77 -7.52
C VAL A 53 -6.35 -14.03 -7.35
N ARG A 54 -6.43 -12.70 -7.23
CA ARG A 54 -5.29 -11.84 -6.91
C ARG A 54 -5.45 -11.23 -5.53
N TYR A 55 -4.37 -11.18 -4.78
CA TYR A 55 -4.35 -10.53 -3.48
C TYR A 55 -3.72 -9.15 -3.63
N TYR A 56 -4.26 -8.17 -2.91
CA TYR A 56 -3.69 -6.84 -2.82
C TYR A 56 -3.76 -6.33 -1.38
N LEU A 57 -2.78 -5.52 -1.00
CA LEU A 57 -2.71 -4.87 0.30
C LEU A 57 -3.26 -3.45 0.13
N ALA A 58 -4.10 -2.99 1.04
CA ALA A 58 -4.67 -1.65 0.96
C ALA A 58 -4.83 -1.00 2.33
N LEU A 59 -4.84 0.33 2.34
CA LEU A 59 -5.16 1.15 3.51
C LEU A 59 -6.61 1.62 3.42
N ILE A 60 -7.32 1.53 4.53
CA ILE A 60 -8.58 2.22 4.76
C ILE A 60 -8.23 3.58 5.37
N ILE A 61 -8.51 4.67 4.64
CA ILE A 61 -8.15 6.02 5.07
C ILE A 61 -9.43 6.77 5.45
N ARG A 62 -9.38 7.49 6.57
CA ARG A 62 -10.46 8.31 7.07
C ARG A 62 -10.84 9.37 6.03
N ASN A 63 -12.14 9.49 5.75
CA ASN A 63 -12.70 10.44 4.79
C ASN A 63 -12.24 10.24 3.33
N GLU A 64 -11.70 9.07 2.97
CA GLU A 64 -11.51 8.67 1.57
C GLU A 64 -12.52 7.59 1.19
N ASP A 65 -13.23 7.79 0.07
CA ASP A 65 -14.24 6.83 -0.43
C ASP A 65 -13.62 5.59 -1.09
N THR A 66 -12.31 5.64 -1.37
CA THR A 66 -11.56 4.59 -2.05
C THR A 66 -10.44 4.04 -1.18
N LEU A 67 -10.19 2.74 -1.31
CA LEU A 67 -9.03 2.11 -0.69
C LEU A 67 -7.74 2.60 -1.36
N GLN A 68 -6.74 2.97 -0.56
CA GLN A 68 -5.39 3.20 -1.09
C GLN A 68 -4.67 1.86 -1.22
N VAL A 69 -4.60 1.33 -2.44
CA VAL A 69 -3.86 0.10 -2.72
C VAL A 69 -2.35 0.34 -2.60
N ILE A 70 -1.65 -0.56 -1.92
CA ILE A 70 -0.19 -0.59 -1.81
C ILE A 70 0.34 -1.59 -2.84
N PHE A 71 1.37 -1.18 -3.60
CA PHE A 71 1.93 -1.95 -4.71
C PHE A 71 0.93 -2.23 -5.85
N GLU A 72 0.11 -1.22 -6.20
CA GLU A 72 -0.95 -1.32 -7.21
C GLU A 72 -0.42 -1.80 -8.56
N ASN A 73 0.83 -1.49 -8.91
CA ASN A 73 1.39 -1.78 -10.23
C ASN A 73 2.17 -3.10 -10.28
N LEU A 74 2.85 -3.45 -9.19
CA LEU A 74 3.67 -4.66 -9.09
C LEU A 74 2.86 -5.89 -8.69
N LEU A 75 1.73 -5.71 -8.00
CA LEU A 75 0.85 -6.78 -7.48
C LEU A 75 1.63 -8.00 -6.93
N PRO A 76 2.43 -7.81 -5.87
CA PRO A 76 3.23 -8.89 -5.30
C PRO A 76 2.38 -10.09 -4.86
N ARG A 77 3.01 -11.27 -4.81
CA ARG A 77 2.33 -12.48 -4.32
C ARG A 77 1.92 -12.33 -2.85
N ARG A 78 0.81 -12.98 -2.48
CA ARG A 78 0.24 -12.98 -1.13
C ARG A 78 1.27 -13.12 0.00
N LYS A 79 2.22 -14.06 -0.09
CA LYS A 79 3.24 -14.27 0.95
C LYS A 79 4.06 -13.02 1.24
N PHE A 80 4.37 -12.22 0.22
CA PHE A 80 5.06 -10.94 0.39
C PHE A 80 4.15 -9.90 1.07
N LEU A 81 2.89 -9.82 0.63
CA LEU A 81 1.91 -8.91 1.21
C LEU A 81 1.64 -9.21 2.69
N GLU A 82 1.63 -10.49 3.08
CA GLU A 82 1.47 -10.91 4.48
C GLU A 82 2.63 -10.47 5.37
N ILE A 83 3.87 -10.44 4.85
CA ILE A 83 5.03 -9.91 5.57
C ILE A 83 4.85 -8.41 5.77
N VAL A 84 4.58 -7.66 4.70
CA VAL A 84 4.40 -6.20 4.78
C VAL A 84 3.23 -5.83 5.69
N TYR A 85 2.11 -6.56 5.63
CA TYR A 85 0.97 -6.38 6.52
C TYR A 85 1.37 -6.52 7.99
N LYS A 86 2.11 -7.56 8.35
CA LYS A 86 2.57 -7.77 9.74
C LYS A 86 3.45 -6.61 10.21
N GLU A 87 4.38 -6.16 9.38
CA GLU A 87 5.25 -5.01 9.69
C GLU A 87 4.45 -3.73 9.89
N ILE A 88 3.52 -3.41 8.98
CA ILE A 88 2.64 -2.25 9.14
C ILE A 88 1.84 -2.36 10.43
N ARG A 89 1.30 -3.53 10.77
CA ARG A 89 0.50 -3.72 11.99
C ARG A 89 1.29 -3.47 13.27
N THR A 90 2.62 -3.60 13.27
CA THR A 90 3.43 -3.26 14.46
C THR A 90 3.30 -1.80 14.87
N ILE A 91 3.05 -0.88 13.93
CA ILE A 91 2.92 0.57 14.24
C ILE A 91 1.57 0.94 14.84
N PHE A 92 0.57 0.06 14.73
CA PHE A 92 -0.77 0.29 15.29
C PHE A 92 -0.93 -0.26 16.72
N ILE A 93 0.07 -0.98 17.25
CA ILE A 93 -0.01 -1.70 18.54
C ILE A 93 0.41 -0.80 19.73
N GLU A 94 0.20 0.51 19.66
CA GLU A 94 0.16 1.34 20.87
C GLU A 94 -1.30 1.58 21.28
N LYS A 95 -1.78 0.73 22.19
CA LYS A 95 -2.89 1.00 23.08
C LYS A 95 -2.43 0.83 24.52
#